data_AF-A0A7K8TCM8-F1
#
_entry.id   AF-A0A7K8TCM8-F1
#
_cell.length_a   1.000
_cell.length_b   1.000
_cell.length_c   1.000
_cell.angle_alpha   90.00
_cell.angle_beta   90.00
_cell.angle_gamma   90.00
#
_symmetry.space_group_name_H-M   'P 1'
#
loop_
_entity.id
_entity.type
_entity.pdbx_description
1 polymer ?
#
loop_
_entity_poly.entity_id
_entity_poly.type
_entity_poly.pdbx_seq_one_letter_code
_entity_poly.pdbx_strand_id
1 'polypeptide(L)'
;KGKGKGQKGRKITLKIAKNSIRMAFDGGLRLDLSNMGITTFPNCILKLADVDELDLSRNMLKKIPSSIQMFEKLRWLDLHSNQLEELPKTIGTLQNLFYLNICNNKLTTKNLPEELNLLKNLHILNLGLNHLDSIPTSLGALKELREIGLFDNALTTIPNSVKKLPNLKKLNAKRNPFPDSTKQEEHADPIKRIETLYLVQEKDLCCSCLKMCRNERDKMNKLNNVAPGPSKKPSFPLLLTPNSSAKDNQEEWRLR
;
A
#
# COMPACT_ATOMS: atom_id res chain seq x y z
N LYS A 1 -26.29 19.86 -27.94
CA LYS A 1 -25.18 19.38 -27.08
C LYS A 1 -24.12 18.72 -27.98
N GLY A 2 -23.02 19.42 -28.23
CA GLY A 2 -21.97 18.98 -29.16
C GLY A 2 -21.28 17.71 -28.67
N LYS A 3 -21.31 16.65 -29.48
CA LYS A 3 -20.45 15.47 -29.28
C LYS A 3 -19.00 15.92 -29.51
N GLY A 4 -18.26 16.12 -28.41
CA GLY A 4 -16.83 16.41 -28.48
C GLY A 4 -16.13 15.31 -29.27
N LYS A 5 -15.53 15.67 -30.41
CA LYS A 5 -14.62 14.79 -31.14
C LYS A 5 -13.46 14.48 -30.20
N GLY A 6 -13.43 13.28 -29.62
CA GLY A 6 -12.28 12.81 -28.85
C GLY A 6 -11.01 12.99 -29.70
N GLN A 7 -9.92 13.45 -29.07
CA GLN A 7 -8.63 13.59 -29.72
C GLN A 7 -8.28 12.29 -30.47
N LYS A 8 -8.22 12.37 -31.81
CA LYS A 8 -7.81 11.24 -32.64
C LYS A 8 -6.31 11.06 -32.41
N GLY A 9 -5.92 10.06 -31.63
CA GLY A 9 -4.51 9.77 -31.38
C GLY A 9 -3.75 9.40 -32.65
N ARG A 10 -2.43 9.64 -32.62
CA ARG A 10 -1.55 9.33 -33.73
C ARG A 10 -1.42 7.82 -33.87
N LYS A 11 -1.75 7.29 -35.05
CA LYS A 11 -1.45 5.89 -35.41
C LYS A 11 0.02 5.77 -35.75
N ILE A 12 0.73 4.88 -35.08
CA ILE A 12 2.11 4.54 -35.40
C ILE A 12 2.13 3.45 -36.47
N THR A 13 2.87 3.69 -37.55
CA THR A 13 3.13 2.68 -38.58
C THR A 13 4.42 1.93 -38.26
N LEU A 14 4.57 0.72 -38.79
CA LEU A 14 5.80 -0.07 -38.59
C LEU A 14 7.05 0.66 -39.09
N LYS A 15 6.94 1.47 -40.16
CA LYS A 15 8.05 2.27 -40.68
C LYS A 15 8.51 3.33 -39.67
N ILE A 16 7.55 4.02 -39.02
CA ILE A 16 7.87 4.99 -37.96
C ILE A 16 8.53 4.27 -36.78
N ALA A 17 7.95 3.14 -36.34
CA ALA A 17 8.52 2.36 -35.24
C ALA A 17 9.95 1.88 -35.51
N LYS A 18 10.23 1.38 -36.73
CA LYS A 18 11.59 0.99 -37.12
C LYS A 18 12.57 2.15 -37.13
N ASN A 19 12.15 3.32 -37.62
CA ASN A 19 12.99 4.52 -37.65
C ASN A 19 13.22 5.14 -36.25
N SER A 20 12.41 4.73 -35.28
CA SER A 20 12.49 5.13 -33.87
C SER A 20 13.43 4.25 -33.05
N ILE A 21 14.02 3.20 -33.64
CA ILE A 21 15.01 2.36 -32.97
C ILE A 21 16.34 3.10 -32.91
N ARG A 22 16.95 3.14 -31.73
CA ARG A 22 18.28 3.70 -31.47
C ARG A 22 19.09 2.77 -30.57
N MET A 23 20.39 2.99 -30.51
CA MET A 23 21.25 2.29 -29.55
C MET A 23 21.10 2.93 -28.17
N ALA A 24 20.88 2.10 -27.16
CA ALA A 24 20.97 2.48 -25.76
C ALA A 24 22.43 2.64 -25.34
N PHE A 25 22.66 3.27 -24.18
CA PHE A 25 24.01 3.52 -23.67
C PHE A 25 24.81 2.24 -23.38
N ASP A 26 24.13 1.15 -23.06
CA ASP A 26 24.71 -0.16 -22.78
C ASP A 26 24.87 -1.05 -24.02
N GLY A 27 24.60 -0.50 -25.21
CA GLY A 27 24.65 -1.24 -26.47
C GLY A 27 23.37 -2.02 -26.80
N GLY A 28 22.32 -1.94 -25.98
CA GLY A 28 21.01 -2.53 -26.28
C GLY A 28 20.24 -1.77 -27.35
N LEU A 29 19.17 -2.38 -27.87
CA LEU A 29 18.24 -1.73 -28.79
C LEU A 29 17.13 -1.01 -28.00
N ARG A 30 16.99 0.30 -28.21
CA ARG A 30 15.91 1.13 -27.65
C ARG A 30 14.90 1.51 -28.71
N LEU A 31 13.64 1.20 -28.48
CA LEU A 31 12.52 1.73 -29.26
C LEU A 31 11.94 2.98 -28.59
N ASP A 32 12.22 4.16 -29.16
CA ASP A 32 11.74 5.44 -28.64
C ASP A 32 10.52 5.95 -29.40
N LEU A 33 9.37 5.86 -28.74
CA LEU A 33 8.08 6.37 -29.19
C LEU A 33 7.51 7.40 -28.20
N SER A 34 8.40 8.07 -27.46
CA SER A 34 8.02 9.11 -26.53
C SER A 34 7.40 10.32 -27.24
N ASN A 35 6.46 10.99 -26.58
CA ASN A 35 5.85 12.25 -27.04
C ASN A 35 5.29 12.21 -28.48
N MET A 36 4.68 11.09 -28.87
CA MET A 36 4.12 10.91 -30.22
C MET A 36 2.61 11.13 -30.31
N GLY A 37 1.93 11.43 -29.19
CA GLY A 37 0.48 11.62 -29.15
C GLY A 37 -0.29 10.31 -29.36
N ILE A 38 0.28 9.19 -28.93
CA ILE A 38 -0.31 7.86 -29.06
C ILE A 38 -1.43 7.70 -28.02
N THR A 39 -2.64 7.34 -28.45
CA THR A 39 -3.78 7.09 -27.54
C THR A 39 -4.03 5.60 -27.28
N THR A 40 -3.61 4.75 -28.21
CA THR A 40 -3.81 3.29 -28.16
C THR A 40 -2.49 2.60 -28.43
N PHE A 41 -2.20 1.56 -27.67
CA PHE A 41 -0.95 0.80 -27.84
C PHE A 41 -0.77 0.35 -29.31
N PRO A 42 0.37 0.66 -29.94
CA PRO A 42 0.55 0.40 -31.36
C PRO A 42 0.96 -1.06 -31.61
N ASN A 43 0.01 -1.96 -31.83
CA ASN A 43 0.29 -3.41 -32.02
C ASN A 43 1.36 -3.75 -33.08
N CYS A 44 1.68 -2.83 -34.01
CA CYS A 44 2.79 -3.03 -34.94
C CYS A 44 4.16 -3.17 -34.26
N ILE A 45 4.35 -2.60 -33.07
CA ILE A 45 5.62 -2.68 -32.34
C ILE A 45 5.90 -4.06 -31.76
N LEU A 46 4.89 -4.93 -31.68
CA LEU A 46 5.05 -6.34 -31.28
C LEU A 46 5.95 -7.11 -32.26
N LYS A 47 6.09 -6.63 -33.50
CA LYS A 47 7.03 -7.18 -34.49
C LYS A 47 8.49 -6.79 -34.22
N LEU A 48 8.72 -5.86 -33.29
CA LEU A 48 10.01 -5.34 -32.87
C LEU A 48 10.26 -5.70 -31.40
N ALA A 49 9.79 -6.86 -30.97
CA ALA A 49 9.85 -7.29 -29.58
C ALA A 49 11.26 -7.64 -29.08
N ASP A 50 12.23 -7.71 -29.99
CA ASP A 50 13.65 -8.00 -29.72
C ASP A 50 14.44 -6.78 -29.21
N VAL A 51 13.77 -5.84 -28.54
CA VAL A 51 14.37 -4.61 -27.99
C VAL A 51 14.62 -4.76 -26.50
N ASP A 52 15.69 -4.12 -26.02
CA ASP A 52 16.08 -4.08 -24.61
C ASP A 52 15.36 -2.96 -23.85
N GLU A 53 15.10 -1.83 -24.53
CA GLU A 53 14.44 -0.66 -23.95
C GLU A 53 13.22 -0.22 -24.76
N LEU A 54 12.13 0.08 -24.09
CA LEU A 54 10.90 0.59 -24.68
C LEU A 54 10.47 1.87 -23.96
N ASP A 55 10.42 2.96 -24.72
CA ASP A 55 9.97 4.26 -24.24
C ASP A 55 8.66 4.64 -24.94
N LEU A 56 7.57 4.65 -24.17
CA LEU A 56 6.25 5.12 -24.59
C LEU A 56 5.81 6.31 -23.72
N SER A 57 6.75 7.01 -23.08
CA SER A 57 6.47 8.12 -22.18
C SER A 57 5.83 9.31 -22.90
N ARG A 58 5.18 10.20 -22.13
CA ARG A 58 4.57 11.45 -22.63
C ARG A 58 3.55 11.23 -23.76
N ASN A 59 2.77 10.17 -23.67
CA ASN A 59 1.69 9.86 -24.60
C ASN A 59 0.33 9.97 -23.90
N MET A 60 -0.72 9.45 -24.52
CA MET A 60 -2.09 9.45 -23.99
C MET A 60 -2.63 8.02 -23.85
N LEU A 61 -1.75 7.05 -23.57
CA LEU A 61 -2.11 5.66 -23.42
C LEU A 61 -2.98 5.48 -22.17
N LYS A 62 -4.13 4.81 -22.33
CA LYS A 62 -5.03 4.47 -21.22
C LYS A 62 -4.80 3.08 -20.64
N LYS A 63 -4.32 2.16 -21.48
CA LYS A 63 -4.09 0.76 -21.12
C LYS A 63 -2.87 0.23 -21.87
N ILE A 64 -2.16 -0.70 -21.23
CA ILE A 64 -1.14 -1.54 -21.87
C ILE A 64 -1.78 -2.92 -22.12
N PRO A 65 -1.71 -3.46 -23.35
CA PRO A 65 -2.31 -4.76 -23.66
C PRO A 65 -1.52 -5.91 -23.05
N SER A 66 -2.18 -7.06 -22.90
CA SER A 66 -1.54 -8.29 -22.42
C SER A 66 -0.39 -8.77 -23.31
N SER A 67 -0.40 -8.40 -24.59
CA SER A 67 0.65 -8.68 -25.57
C SER A 67 2.01 -8.03 -25.25
N ILE A 68 2.09 -7.16 -24.23
CA ILE A 68 3.38 -6.68 -23.70
C ILE A 68 4.31 -7.82 -23.28
N GLN A 69 3.76 -9.01 -22.95
CA GLN A 69 4.54 -10.21 -22.63
C GLN A 69 5.50 -10.64 -23.75
N MET A 70 5.27 -10.23 -25.00
CA MET A 70 6.14 -10.60 -26.12
C MET A 70 7.54 -9.98 -26.03
N PHE A 71 7.72 -8.91 -25.23
CA PHE A 71 9.00 -8.24 -25.03
C PHE A 71 9.85 -8.97 -23.95
N GLU A 72 10.16 -10.25 -24.17
CA GLU A 72 10.82 -11.11 -23.17
C GLU A 72 12.20 -10.62 -22.73
N LYS A 73 12.92 -9.92 -23.61
CA LYS A 73 14.25 -9.35 -23.34
C LYS A 73 14.22 -7.96 -22.71
N LEU A 74 13.04 -7.39 -22.50
CA LEU A 74 12.92 -6.00 -22.08
C LEU A 74 13.52 -5.80 -20.68
N ARG A 75 14.46 -4.85 -20.61
CA ARG A 75 15.14 -4.43 -19.39
C ARG A 75 14.69 -3.06 -18.91
N TRP A 76 14.28 -2.19 -19.82
CA TRP A 76 13.83 -0.84 -19.51
C TRP A 76 12.45 -0.57 -20.09
N LEU A 77 11.49 -0.21 -19.24
CA LEU A 77 10.16 0.19 -19.67
C LEU A 77 9.80 1.55 -19.08
N ASP A 78 9.65 2.55 -19.95
CA ASP A 78 9.19 3.88 -19.57
C ASP A 78 7.79 4.17 -20.13
N LEU A 79 6.85 4.38 -19.21
CA LEU A 79 5.45 4.68 -19.44
C LEU A 79 5.03 5.99 -18.77
N HIS A 80 5.98 6.82 -18.34
CA HIS A 80 5.66 8.01 -17.54
C HIS A 80 4.81 9.02 -18.32
N SER A 81 4.00 9.81 -17.61
CA SER A 81 3.16 10.86 -18.21
C SER A 81 2.24 10.33 -19.31
N ASN A 82 1.43 9.34 -18.95
CA ASN A 82 0.35 8.78 -19.76
C ASN A 82 -0.98 8.92 -19.00
N GLN A 83 -2.02 8.21 -19.44
CA GLN A 83 -3.33 8.18 -18.78
C GLN A 83 -3.66 6.76 -18.31
N LEU A 84 -2.65 5.97 -17.92
CA LEU A 84 -2.83 4.58 -17.57
C LEU A 84 -3.70 4.44 -16.32
N GLU A 85 -4.81 3.73 -16.47
CA GLU A 85 -5.74 3.42 -15.38
C GLU A 85 -5.42 2.06 -14.76
N GLU A 86 -4.81 1.14 -15.52
CA GLU A 86 -4.43 -0.20 -15.08
C GLU A 86 -3.15 -0.71 -15.75
N LEU A 87 -2.47 -1.61 -15.06
CA LEU A 87 -1.40 -2.43 -15.62
C LEU A 87 -1.89 -3.86 -15.86
N PRO A 88 -1.51 -4.49 -16.98
CA PRO A 88 -1.86 -5.87 -17.24
C PRO A 88 -1.10 -6.80 -16.31
N LYS A 89 -1.74 -7.90 -15.89
CA LYS A 89 -1.11 -8.98 -15.11
C LYS A 89 0.14 -9.55 -15.78
N THR A 90 0.16 -9.55 -17.11
CA THR A 90 1.29 -10.02 -17.90
C THR A 90 2.55 -9.15 -17.75
N ILE A 91 2.50 -8.00 -17.06
CA ILE A 91 3.72 -7.28 -16.72
C ILE A 91 4.70 -8.14 -15.91
N GLY A 92 4.18 -9.08 -15.09
CA GLY A 92 4.98 -10.02 -14.31
C GLY A 92 5.80 -11.02 -15.13
N THR A 93 5.53 -11.17 -16.44
CA THR A 93 6.31 -12.06 -17.31
C THR A 93 7.63 -11.44 -17.76
N LEU A 94 7.80 -10.12 -17.61
CA LEU A 94 9.01 -9.39 -18.01
C LEU A 94 10.13 -9.58 -16.98
N GLN A 95 10.59 -10.82 -16.79
CA GLN A 95 11.51 -11.18 -15.70
C GLN A 95 12.90 -10.50 -15.81
N ASN A 96 13.26 -10.01 -16.99
CA ASN A 96 14.49 -9.26 -17.23
C ASN A 96 14.38 -7.77 -16.91
N LEU A 97 13.18 -7.29 -16.54
CA LEU A 97 12.94 -5.87 -16.33
C LEU A 97 13.74 -5.35 -15.13
N PHE A 98 14.62 -4.40 -15.42
CA PHE A 98 15.50 -3.73 -14.46
C PHE A 98 14.92 -2.39 -14.01
N TYR A 99 14.31 -1.66 -14.94
CA TYR A 99 13.73 -0.33 -14.73
C TYR A 99 12.28 -0.28 -15.20
N LEU A 100 11.41 0.20 -14.31
CA LEU A 100 9.99 0.44 -14.60
C LEU A 100 9.57 1.83 -14.12
N ASN A 101 9.21 2.70 -15.05
CA ASN A 101 8.70 4.03 -14.74
C ASN A 101 7.27 4.19 -15.24
N ILE A 102 6.35 4.38 -14.30
CA ILE A 102 4.92 4.58 -14.58
C ILE A 102 4.44 5.82 -13.82
N CYS A 103 5.36 6.75 -13.56
CA CYS A 103 5.08 8.00 -12.88
C CYS A 103 4.12 8.88 -13.69
N ASN A 104 3.29 9.68 -13.03
CA ASN A 104 2.35 10.61 -13.67
C ASN A 104 1.35 9.85 -14.57
N ASN A 105 0.56 8.99 -13.94
CA ASN A 105 -0.53 8.23 -14.54
C ASN A 105 -1.77 8.30 -13.63
N LYS A 106 -2.78 7.46 -13.88
CA LYS A 106 -4.05 7.42 -13.12
C LYS A 106 -4.23 6.11 -12.35
N LEU A 107 -3.12 5.47 -11.97
CA LEU A 107 -3.18 4.17 -11.30
C LEU A 107 -3.75 4.30 -9.89
N THR A 108 -4.61 3.37 -9.52
CA THR A 108 -5.04 3.13 -8.14
C THR A 108 -4.49 1.78 -7.66
N THR A 109 -4.51 1.53 -6.34
CA THR A 109 -3.97 0.27 -5.79
C THR A 109 -4.67 -0.96 -6.36
N LYS A 110 -5.99 -0.90 -6.61
CA LYS A 110 -6.75 -2.01 -7.18
C LYS A 110 -6.34 -2.35 -8.62
N ASN A 111 -5.78 -1.37 -9.32
CA ASN A 111 -5.34 -1.52 -10.71
C ASN A 111 -3.84 -1.84 -10.83
N LEU A 112 -3.16 -2.02 -9.69
CA LEU A 112 -1.78 -2.47 -9.62
C LEU A 112 -1.78 -4.02 -9.47
N PRO A 113 -1.36 -4.78 -10.49
CA PRO A 113 -1.43 -6.24 -10.46
C PRO A 113 -0.48 -6.83 -9.42
N GLU A 114 -0.91 -7.89 -8.75
CA GLU A 114 -0.06 -8.59 -7.78
C GLU A 114 1.18 -9.19 -8.45
N GLU A 115 1.08 -9.54 -9.73
CA GLU A 115 2.14 -10.10 -10.57
C GLU A 115 3.35 -9.17 -10.74
N LEU A 116 3.28 -7.90 -10.33
CA LEU A 116 4.47 -7.06 -10.20
C LEU A 116 5.51 -7.66 -9.26
N ASN A 117 5.10 -8.48 -8.28
CA ASN A 117 6.00 -9.20 -7.37
C ASN A 117 6.90 -10.24 -8.08
N LEU A 118 6.58 -10.61 -9.34
CA LEU A 118 7.33 -11.58 -10.13
C LEU A 118 8.58 -10.96 -10.79
N LEU A 119 8.69 -9.62 -10.81
CA LEU A 119 9.81 -8.90 -11.43
C LEU A 119 11.06 -8.93 -10.54
N LYS A 120 11.61 -10.11 -10.30
CA LYS A 120 12.71 -10.35 -9.34
C LYS A 120 13.98 -9.53 -9.62
N ASN A 121 14.21 -9.14 -10.88
CA ASN A 121 15.36 -8.34 -11.30
C ASN A 121 15.10 -6.83 -11.28
N LEU A 122 13.94 -6.36 -10.82
CA LEU A 122 13.59 -4.95 -10.83
C LEU A 122 14.41 -4.18 -9.77
N HIS A 123 15.15 -3.19 -10.22
CA HIS A 123 16.01 -2.35 -9.37
C HIS A 123 15.40 -0.98 -9.12
N ILE A 124 14.68 -0.42 -10.09
CA ILE A 124 14.10 0.91 -10.02
C ILE A 124 12.63 0.83 -10.39
N LEU A 125 11.77 1.26 -9.46
CA LEU A 125 10.33 1.37 -9.66
C LEU A 125 9.85 2.77 -9.34
N ASN A 126 9.25 3.45 -10.32
CA ASN A 126 8.67 4.77 -10.10
C ASN A 126 7.15 4.76 -10.34
N LEU A 127 6.40 4.96 -9.27
CA LEU A 127 4.94 5.04 -9.20
C LEU A 127 4.47 6.43 -8.71
N GLY A 128 5.35 7.43 -8.66
CA GLY A 128 4.98 8.76 -8.18
C GLY A 128 3.93 9.44 -9.06
N LEU A 129 3.25 10.47 -8.57
CA LEU A 129 2.18 11.19 -9.29
C LEU A 129 1.11 10.22 -9.82
N ASN A 130 0.53 9.40 -8.95
CA ASN A 130 -0.60 8.53 -9.25
C ASN A 130 -1.71 8.75 -8.20
N HIS A 131 -2.69 7.85 -8.14
CA HIS A 131 -3.80 7.89 -7.19
C HIS A 131 -3.77 6.66 -6.26
N LEU A 132 -2.56 6.25 -5.83
CA LEU A 132 -2.39 5.10 -4.94
C LEU A 132 -2.77 5.49 -3.51
N ASP A 133 -3.73 4.77 -2.93
CA ASP A 133 -4.17 4.90 -1.53
C ASP A 133 -3.40 3.96 -0.58
N SER A 134 -2.86 2.86 -1.11
CA SER A 134 -1.97 1.95 -0.40
C SER A 134 -0.97 1.30 -1.36
N ILE A 135 0.03 0.61 -0.81
CA ILE A 135 0.97 -0.21 -1.59
C ILE A 135 0.76 -1.65 -1.18
N PRO A 136 0.61 -2.60 -2.12
CA PRO A 136 0.40 -3.98 -1.75
C PRO A 136 1.66 -4.55 -1.09
N THR A 137 1.47 -5.37 -0.06
CA THR A 137 2.56 -6.00 0.69
C THR A 137 3.44 -6.88 -0.20
N SER A 138 2.89 -7.37 -1.32
CA SER A 138 3.55 -8.17 -2.35
C SER A 138 4.76 -7.48 -2.99
N LEU A 139 4.85 -6.14 -3.01
CA LEU A 139 6.06 -5.43 -3.44
C LEU A 139 7.28 -5.79 -2.60
N GLY A 140 7.08 -6.27 -1.37
CA GLY A 140 8.17 -6.79 -0.51
C GLY A 140 8.89 -8.01 -1.07
N ALA A 141 8.36 -8.67 -2.10
CA ALA A 141 9.04 -9.77 -2.79
C ALA A 141 10.19 -9.31 -3.69
N LEU A 142 10.23 -8.02 -4.06
CA LEU A 142 11.21 -7.42 -4.96
C LEU A 142 12.54 -7.15 -4.23
N LYS A 143 13.27 -8.21 -3.90
CA LYS A 143 14.48 -8.14 -3.06
C LYS A 143 15.62 -7.32 -3.67
N GLU A 144 15.68 -7.22 -5.00
CA GLU A 144 16.71 -6.46 -5.72
C GLU A 144 16.39 -4.96 -5.87
N LEU A 145 15.22 -4.52 -5.41
CA LEU A 145 14.75 -3.16 -5.56
C LEU A 145 15.63 -2.19 -4.75
N ARG A 146 16.22 -1.23 -5.44
CA ARG A 146 17.15 -0.23 -4.86
C ARG A 146 16.53 1.15 -4.74
N GLU A 147 15.63 1.51 -5.66
CA GLU A 147 15.00 2.82 -5.67
C GLU A 147 13.49 2.71 -5.91
N ILE A 148 12.70 3.36 -5.05
CA ILE A 148 11.24 3.44 -5.18
C ILE A 148 10.80 4.90 -5.11
N GLY A 149 10.09 5.33 -6.16
CA GLY A 149 9.35 6.59 -6.21
C GLY A 149 7.87 6.37 -5.92
N LEU A 150 7.37 6.93 -4.81
CA LEU A 150 5.96 6.91 -4.38
C LEU A 150 5.42 8.33 -4.11
N PHE A 151 6.19 9.36 -4.44
CA PHE A 151 5.83 10.75 -4.17
C PHE A 151 4.52 11.13 -4.85
N ASP A 152 3.75 12.05 -4.28
CA ASP A 152 2.49 12.51 -4.88
C ASP A 152 1.48 11.40 -5.16
N ASN A 153 1.10 10.72 -4.09
CA ASN A 153 0.00 9.77 -4.08
C ASN A 153 -0.92 10.08 -2.89
N ALA A 154 -1.88 9.21 -2.61
CA ALA A 154 -2.80 9.29 -1.49
C ALA A 154 -2.43 8.31 -0.36
N LEU A 155 -1.14 7.97 -0.21
CA LEU A 155 -0.68 6.97 0.75
C LEU A 155 -0.80 7.48 2.19
N THR A 156 -1.44 6.70 3.04
CA THR A 156 -1.49 6.95 4.49
C THR A 156 -0.46 6.13 5.26
N THR A 157 0.01 5.02 4.68
CA THR A 157 1.05 4.17 5.28
C THR A 157 1.94 3.57 4.21
N ILE A 158 3.13 3.13 4.60
CA ILE A 158 4.01 2.30 3.77
C ILE A 158 4.14 0.95 4.47
N PRO A 159 3.84 -0.18 3.81
CA PRO A 159 3.95 -1.50 4.41
C PRO A 159 5.35 -1.78 4.95
N ASN A 160 5.41 -2.48 6.09
CA ASN A 160 6.70 -2.89 6.68
C ASN A 160 7.51 -3.78 5.73
N SER A 161 6.86 -4.53 4.83
CA SER A 161 7.54 -5.35 3.83
C SER A 161 8.38 -4.50 2.86
N VAL A 162 7.89 -3.33 2.47
CA VAL A 162 8.62 -2.39 1.60
C VAL A 162 9.71 -1.66 2.38
N LYS A 163 9.43 -1.26 3.64
CA LYS A 163 10.42 -0.60 4.52
C LYS A 163 11.62 -1.50 4.85
N LYS A 164 11.41 -2.83 4.90
CA LYS A 164 12.43 -3.84 5.23
C LYS A 164 13.08 -4.49 4.01
N LEU A 165 12.94 -3.91 2.82
CA LEU A 165 13.61 -4.42 1.62
C LEU A 165 15.13 -4.36 1.80
N PRO A 166 15.87 -5.46 1.56
CA PRO A 166 17.26 -5.59 1.96
C PRO A 166 18.21 -4.67 1.18
N ASN A 167 17.91 -4.42 -0.10
CA ASN A 167 18.76 -3.65 -1.00
C ASN A 167 18.26 -2.22 -1.26
N LEU A 168 17.22 -1.78 -0.55
CA LEU A 168 16.58 -0.49 -0.80
C LEU A 168 17.47 0.66 -0.32
N LYS A 169 17.90 1.51 -1.25
CA LYS A 169 18.79 2.66 -1.01
C LYS A 169 18.04 3.99 -0.99
N LYS A 170 17.00 4.13 -1.81
CA LYS A 170 16.22 5.37 -1.92
C LYS A 170 14.73 5.07 -1.92
N LEU A 171 14.01 5.69 -1.00
CA LEU A 171 12.55 5.67 -0.93
C LEU A 171 12.05 7.11 -0.90
N ASN A 172 11.42 7.55 -1.98
CA ASN A 172 10.80 8.87 -2.04
C ASN A 172 9.29 8.75 -1.90
N ALA A 173 8.76 9.04 -0.72
CA ALA A 173 7.32 9.04 -0.47
C ALA A 173 6.78 10.43 -0.10
N LYS A 174 7.48 11.51 -0.48
CA LYS A 174 7.08 12.89 -0.17
C LYS A 174 5.70 13.22 -0.73
N ARG A 175 5.02 14.22 -0.16
CA ARG A 175 3.69 14.68 -0.61
C ARG A 175 2.64 13.55 -0.64
N ASN A 176 2.60 12.77 0.43
CA ASN A 176 1.54 11.81 0.73
C ASN A 176 0.88 12.19 2.05
N PRO A 177 -0.42 11.92 2.24
CA PRO A 177 -1.16 12.20 3.47
C PRO A 177 -0.82 11.21 4.60
N PHE A 178 0.47 11.10 4.95
CA PHE A 178 0.88 10.31 6.10
C PHE A 178 0.33 10.95 7.38
N PRO A 179 -0.21 10.15 8.32
CA PRO A 179 -0.67 10.65 9.60
C PRO A 179 0.50 11.33 10.30
N ASP A 180 0.23 12.53 10.79
CA ASP A 180 1.20 13.36 11.49
C ASP A 180 1.60 12.64 12.77
N SER A 181 2.84 12.16 12.85
CA SER A 181 3.33 11.41 14.03
C SER A 181 3.38 12.25 15.30
N THR A 182 3.06 13.55 15.20
CA THR A 182 2.94 14.50 16.31
C THR A 182 1.56 14.49 16.96
N LYS A 183 0.54 13.93 16.30
CA LYS A 183 -0.77 13.66 16.91
C LYS A 183 -0.73 12.26 17.49
N GLN A 184 -0.04 12.11 18.62
CA GLN A 184 -0.31 10.97 19.49
C GLN A 184 -1.81 10.99 19.75
N GLU A 185 -2.50 9.93 19.37
CA GLU A 185 -3.86 9.68 19.80
C GLU A 185 -3.84 9.84 21.33
N GLU A 186 -4.50 10.88 21.84
CA GLU A 186 -4.83 10.96 23.25
C GLU A 186 -5.46 9.63 23.58
N HIS A 187 -4.75 8.83 24.37
CA HIS A 187 -5.22 7.56 24.85
C HIS A 187 -6.48 7.87 25.64
N ALA A 188 -7.64 7.75 24.99
CA ALA A 188 -8.93 8.00 25.62
C ALA A 188 -9.09 6.88 26.66
N ASP A 189 -8.62 7.15 27.87
CA ASP A 189 -8.79 6.27 29.01
C ASP A 189 -10.31 6.10 29.17
N PRO A 190 -10.88 4.90 28.91
CA PRO A 190 -12.33 4.71 28.95
C PRO A 190 -12.90 4.88 30.38
N ILE A 191 -12.00 4.97 31.36
CA ILE A 191 -12.31 5.25 32.75
C ILE A 191 -11.93 6.71 33.02
N LYS A 192 -12.94 7.59 33.12
CA LYS A 192 -12.76 8.86 33.83
C LYS A 192 -12.36 8.52 35.27
N ARG A 193 -11.06 8.52 35.57
CA ARG A 193 -10.58 8.52 36.96
C ARG A 193 -11.08 9.81 37.59
N ILE A 194 -12.03 9.68 38.50
CA ILE A 194 -12.48 10.79 39.33
C ILE A 194 -11.29 11.15 40.23
N GLU A 195 -10.67 12.30 39.99
CA GLU A 195 -9.47 12.73 40.71
C GLU A 195 -9.74 13.08 42.18
N THR A 196 -11.01 13.27 42.56
CA THR A 196 -11.38 13.65 43.93
C THR A 196 -12.71 13.04 44.36
N LEU A 197 -12.66 12.19 45.38
CA LEU A 197 -13.83 11.72 46.12
C LEU A 197 -13.95 12.52 47.41
N TYR A 198 -15.05 13.26 47.57
CA TYR A 198 -15.38 13.93 48.82
C TYR A 198 -16.30 13.02 49.65
N LEU A 199 -15.87 12.66 50.85
CA LEU A 199 -16.72 12.01 51.83
C LEU A 199 -17.62 13.06 52.48
N VAL A 200 -18.92 12.98 52.24
CA VAL A 200 -19.93 13.89 52.81
C VAL A 200 -20.68 13.14 53.92
N GLN A 201 -20.87 13.77 55.08
CA GLN A 201 -21.66 13.17 56.17
C GLN A 201 -23.16 13.29 55.86
N GLU A 202 -23.98 12.33 56.31
CA GLU A 202 -25.42 12.33 55.99
C GLU A 202 -26.16 13.60 56.43
N LYS A 203 -25.69 14.24 57.51
CA LYS A 203 -26.23 15.49 58.05
C LYS A 203 -26.05 16.70 57.11
N ASP A 204 -25.08 16.64 56.21
CA ASP A 204 -24.73 17.73 55.29
C ASP A 204 -25.45 17.58 53.94
N LEU A 205 -26.28 16.55 53.78
CA LEU A 205 -27.10 16.30 52.59
C LEU A 205 -28.53 16.78 52.82
N CYS A 206 -29.10 17.50 51.84
CA CYS A 206 -30.53 17.80 51.86
C CYS A 206 -31.37 16.51 51.65
N CYS A 207 -32.65 16.55 52.01
CA CYS A 207 -33.52 15.36 51.99
C CYS A 207 -33.60 14.65 50.63
N SER A 208 -33.56 15.40 49.52
CA SER A 208 -33.59 14.82 48.17
C SER A 208 -32.28 14.11 47.82
N CYS A 209 -31.14 14.73 48.09
CA CYS A 209 -29.82 14.14 47.85
C CYS A 209 -29.56 12.91 48.73
N LEU A 210 -29.96 12.93 50.00
CA LEU A 210 -29.84 11.78 50.90
C LEU A 210 -30.64 10.58 50.39
N LYS A 211 -31.86 10.81 49.89
CA LYS A 211 -32.71 9.76 49.30
C LYS A 211 -32.08 9.17 48.03
N MET A 212 -31.51 10.00 47.16
CA MET A 212 -30.80 9.52 45.97
C MET A 212 -29.57 8.68 46.34
N CYS A 213 -28.74 9.14 47.28
CA CYS A 213 -27.56 8.39 47.73
C CYS A 213 -27.92 7.05 48.35
N ARG A 214 -29.00 6.97 49.14
CA ARG A 214 -29.50 5.70 49.70
C ARG A 214 -29.98 4.74 48.61
N ASN A 215 -30.75 5.23 47.64
CA ASN A 215 -31.22 4.41 46.51
C ASN A 215 -30.06 3.84 45.68
N GLU A 216 -29.03 4.62 45.38
CA GLU A 216 -27.86 4.14 44.66
C GLU A 216 -27.03 3.16 45.48
N ARG A 217 -26.88 3.39 46.79
CA ARG A 217 -26.24 2.44 47.73
C ARG A 217 -26.98 1.10 47.77
N ASP A 218 -28.31 1.12 47.79
CA ASP A 218 -29.13 -0.09 47.78
C ASP A 218 -29.03 -0.85 46.45
N LYS A 219 -28.91 -0.15 45.32
CA LYS A 219 -28.63 -0.79 44.01
C LYS A 219 -27.26 -1.47 43.98
N MET A 220 -26.23 -0.80 44.51
CA MET A 220 -24.88 -1.37 44.64
C MET A 220 -24.88 -2.62 45.54
N ASN A 221 -25.59 -2.57 46.67
CA ASN A 221 -25.70 -3.71 47.58
C ASN A 221 -26.45 -4.90 46.95
N LYS A 222 -27.42 -4.64 46.06
CA LYS A 222 -28.10 -5.70 45.29
C LYS A 222 -27.17 -6.37 44.27
N LEU A 223 -26.23 -5.62 43.68
CA LEU A 223 -25.21 -6.17 42.78
C LEU A 223 -24.17 -7.01 43.53
N ASN A 224 -23.79 -6.60 44.75
CA ASN A 224 -22.83 -7.34 45.57
C ASN A 224 -23.39 -8.63 46.21
N ASN A 225 -24.72 -8.75 46.34
CA ASN A 225 -25.37 -9.95 46.90
C ASN A 225 -25.64 -11.05 45.85
N VAL A 226 -25.16 -10.90 44.61
CA VAL A 226 -25.17 -11.98 43.62
C VAL A 226 -23.99 -12.91 43.93
N ALA A 227 -24.27 -14.06 44.56
CA ALA A 227 -23.28 -15.10 44.77
C ALA A 227 -22.59 -15.49 43.43
N PRO A 228 -21.29 -15.81 43.41
CA PRO A 228 -20.63 -16.25 42.19
C PRO A 228 -21.24 -17.59 41.76
N GLY A 229 -22.09 -17.56 40.73
CA GLY A 229 -22.55 -18.77 40.07
C GLY A 229 -21.36 -19.53 39.47
N PRO A 230 -21.45 -20.86 39.27
CA PRO A 230 -20.34 -21.66 38.79
C PRO A 230 -19.85 -21.10 37.46
N SER A 231 -18.59 -20.69 37.42
CA SER A 231 -17.92 -20.21 36.22
C SER A 231 -17.99 -21.31 35.15
N LYS A 232 -18.87 -21.17 34.17
CA LYS A 232 -18.71 -21.88 32.90
C LYS A 232 -17.46 -21.29 32.26
N LYS A 233 -16.33 -21.99 32.43
CA LYS A 233 -15.14 -21.74 31.60
C LYS A 233 -15.60 -21.76 30.14
N PRO A 234 -15.35 -20.72 29.33
CA PRO A 234 -15.58 -20.82 27.90
C PRO A 234 -14.67 -21.94 27.38
N SER A 235 -15.30 -23.00 26.90
CA SER A 235 -14.65 -24.09 26.17
C SER A 235 -14.32 -23.56 24.77
N PHE A 236 -13.03 -23.50 24.44
CA PHE A 236 -12.54 -23.20 23.10
C PHE A 236 -11.96 -24.50 22.51
N PRO A 237 -12.71 -25.27 21.70
CA PRO A 237 -12.33 -26.65 21.35
C PRO A 237 -11.21 -26.78 20.32
N LEU A 238 -10.53 -25.69 19.93
CA LEU A 238 -9.55 -25.68 18.83
C LEU A 238 -8.24 -24.92 19.11
N LEU A 239 -8.00 -24.50 20.36
CA LEU A 239 -6.68 -24.00 20.75
C LEU A 239 -5.88 -25.15 21.36
N LEU A 240 -4.84 -25.58 20.63
CA LEU A 240 -3.79 -26.43 21.18
C LEU A 240 -3.28 -25.81 22.49
N THR A 241 -3.25 -26.62 23.55
CA THR A 241 -2.72 -26.27 24.85
C THR A 241 -1.24 -25.89 24.73
N PRO A 242 -0.78 -24.78 25.34
CA PRO A 242 0.65 -24.53 25.48
C PRO A 242 1.23 -25.54 26.47
N ASN A 243 2.30 -26.23 26.05
CA ASN A 243 3.11 -27.10 26.90
C ASN A 243 3.49 -26.43 28.23
N SER A 244 3.34 -27.19 29.31
CA SER A 244 3.78 -26.87 30.68
C SER A 244 5.31 -26.73 30.79
N SER A 245 5.85 -25.58 30.38
CA SER A 245 7.27 -25.23 30.64
C SER A 245 7.49 -23.76 31.01
N ALA A 246 6.43 -22.95 31.07
CA ALA A 246 6.55 -21.50 31.33
C ALA A 246 6.11 -21.07 32.73
N LYS A 247 5.91 -22.01 33.67
CA LYS A 247 5.56 -21.69 35.06
C LYS A 247 6.75 -21.53 36.00
N ASP A 248 7.94 -21.99 35.62
CA ASP A 248 9.08 -22.03 36.55
C ASP A 248 10.08 -20.86 36.44
N ASN A 249 9.87 -19.88 35.56
CA ASN A 249 10.88 -18.82 35.34
C ASN A 249 10.47 -17.39 35.73
N GLN A 250 9.36 -17.18 36.44
CA GLN A 250 8.97 -15.84 36.91
C GLN A 250 9.59 -15.44 38.26
N GLU A 251 10.14 -16.38 39.03
CA GLU A 251 10.83 -16.05 40.29
C GLU A 251 12.31 -15.67 40.10
N GLU A 252 12.94 -16.11 39.00
CA GLU A 252 14.37 -15.86 38.72
C GLU A 252 14.69 -14.41 38.32
N TRP A 253 13.68 -13.62 37.92
CA TRP A 253 13.86 -12.23 37.45
C TRP A 253 13.62 -11.16 38.54
N ARG A 254 13.35 -11.55 39.79
CA ARG A 254 13.10 -10.59 40.89
C ARG A 254 14.31 -10.24 41.75
N LEU A 255 15.51 -10.75 41.42
CA LEU A 255 16.72 -10.53 42.23
C LEU A 255 17.99 -10.18 41.42
N ARG A 256 17.84 -9.50 40.27
CA ARG A 256 18.95 -8.78 39.62
C ARG A 256 18.53 -7.38 39.23
#